data_AF-A0A2U1K6S9-F1
#
_entry.id   AF-A0A2U1K6S9-F1
#
_cell.length_a   1.000
_cell.length_b   1.000
_cell.length_c   1.000
_cell.angle_alpha   90.00
_cell.angle_beta   90.00
_cell.angle_gamma   90.00
#
_symmetry.space_group_name_H-M   'P 1'
#
loop_
_entity.id
_entity.type
_entity.pdbx_description
1 polymer ?
#
loop_
_entity_poly.entity_id
_entity_poly.type
_entity_poly.pdbx_seq_one_letter_code
_entity_poly.pdbx_strand_id
1 'polypeptide(L)'
;MRNIDSFSDKSEEKESYRSILINYLLGGVFVYLYSIPNIFFVYIDDKWRLFAVLLCLSYFVMSAGAAYIVYRFPSYQRLETNLLAFTVCLWSMVAINLYGIQALVDQPFYQKLYINLLWIQLLFILFAWIKWIPVRTRKMVARIVTIILGAFFIFHLLGVFASTKGMGIYVFLFGKEVAVALIWPGIALFFSGFWTRVTMAGGIDLGVTQEERARMMAEEKAREEAKKRKASEEMLSSGRYLEYGELDYYIAEGISSYREKGSKTFEDVEFLYVENGVRYFNRLDWSPPKEMILYKENGQWYCQTTGQEPERVLLPEHLEEEKQEFEIDKREYLEQAIEYRRMVPYFVEIPSDIDESEIDRYE
;
A
#
# COMPACT_ATOMS: atom_id res chain seq x y z
N MET A 1 10.37 -34.23 -47.85
CA MET A 1 10.04 -34.11 -46.42
C MET A 1 9.14 -32.91 -46.25
N ARG A 2 7.88 -33.12 -45.85
CA ARG A 2 6.88 -32.06 -45.64
C ARG A 2 7.13 -31.43 -44.28
N ASN A 3 7.12 -30.09 -44.25
CA ASN A 3 7.02 -29.27 -43.05
C ASN A 3 5.85 -29.78 -42.20
N ILE A 4 6.15 -30.16 -40.96
CA ILE A 4 5.16 -30.29 -39.91
C ILE A 4 4.93 -28.87 -39.44
N ASP A 5 3.86 -28.27 -39.93
CA ASP A 5 3.30 -27.04 -39.37
C ASP A 5 3.14 -27.26 -37.87
N SER A 6 3.74 -26.36 -37.11
CA SER A 6 3.55 -26.21 -35.68
C SER A 6 2.05 -26.10 -35.39
N PHE A 7 1.44 -27.19 -34.94
CA PHE A 7 0.21 -27.15 -34.17
C PHE A 7 0.56 -26.41 -32.87
N SER A 8 0.49 -25.07 -32.91
CA SER A 8 0.31 -24.28 -31.71
C SER A 8 -0.92 -24.86 -31.00
N ASP A 9 -0.71 -25.24 -29.74
CA ASP A 9 -1.59 -26.09 -28.99
C ASP A 9 -2.88 -25.33 -28.65
N LYS A 10 -3.95 -25.57 -29.43
CA LYS A 10 -5.28 -25.00 -29.19
C LYS A 10 -5.81 -25.30 -27.78
N SER A 11 -5.22 -26.28 -27.08
CA SER A 11 -5.56 -26.59 -25.70
C SER A 11 -5.01 -25.56 -24.72
N GLU A 12 -3.73 -25.15 -24.84
CA GLU A 12 -3.11 -24.08 -24.02
C GLU A 12 -3.80 -22.72 -24.23
N GLU A 13 -4.13 -22.40 -25.48
CA GLU A 13 -4.87 -21.19 -25.83
C GLU A 13 -6.27 -21.13 -25.16
N LYS A 14 -6.98 -22.26 -25.15
CA LYS A 14 -8.30 -22.37 -24.55
C LYS A 14 -8.25 -22.33 -23.02
N GLU A 15 -7.20 -22.89 -22.41
CA GLU A 15 -6.97 -22.81 -20.97
C GLU A 15 -6.61 -21.38 -20.53
N SER A 16 -5.81 -20.66 -21.33
CA SER A 16 -5.46 -19.26 -21.08
C SER A 16 -6.69 -18.34 -21.06
N TYR A 17 -7.53 -18.38 -22.10
CA TYR A 17 -8.77 -17.59 -22.12
C TYR A 17 -9.70 -17.94 -20.96
N ARG A 18 -9.86 -19.23 -20.65
CA ARG A 18 -10.71 -19.69 -19.55
C ARG A 18 -10.20 -19.18 -18.21
N SER A 19 -8.89 -19.21 -17.98
CA SER A 19 -8.25 -18.68 -16.77
C SER A 19 -8.51 -17.19 -16.61
N ILE A 20 -8.30 -16.40 -17.68
CA ILE A 20 -8.59 -14.96 -17.68
C ILE A 20 -10.06 -14.70 -17.38
N LEU A 21 -10.98 -15.40 -18.05
CA LEU A 21 -12.41 -15.23 -17.79
C LEU A 21 -12.79 -15.57 -16.34
N ILE A 22 -12.21 -16.62 -15.76
CA ILE A 22 -12.42 -16.97 -14.35
C ILE A 22 -11.97 -15.83 -13.44
N ASN A 23 -10.82 -15.20 -13.72
CA ASN A 23 -10.34 -14.04 -12.94
C ASN A 23 -11.30 -12.86 -13.01
N TYR A 24 -11.89 -12.58 -14.19
CA TYR A 24 -12.93 -11.57 -14.30
C TYR A 24 -14.14 -11.93 -13.43
N LEU A 25 -14.69 -13.13 -13.58
CA LEU A 25 -15.87 -13.56 -12.83
C LEU A 25 -15.64 -13.59 -11.31
N LEU A 26 -14.46 -14.05 -10.84
CA LEU A 26 -14.09 -14.03 -9.43
C LEU A 26 -13.87 -12.59 -8.93
N GLY A 27 -13.29 -11.71 -9.74
CA GLY A 27 -13.21 -10.28 -9.40
C GLY A 27 -14.59 -9.65 -9.20
N GLY A 28 -15.59 -10.12 -9.94
CA GLY A 28 -16.98 -9.67 -9.89
C GLY A 28 -17.83 -10.14 -8.72
N VAL A 29 -17.26 -10.73 -7.67
CA VAL A 29 -18.03 -11.25 -6.51
C VAL A 29 -19.02 -10.21 -5.96
N PHE A 30 -18.63 -8.94 -5.88
CA PHE A 30 -19.53 -7.86 -5.44
C PHE A 30 -20.71 -7.61 -6.37
N VAL A 31 -20.54 -7.80 -7.68
CA VAL A 31 -21.65 -7.72 -8.64
C VAL A 31 -22.70 -8.76 -8.30
N TYR A 32 -22.29 -10.00 -8.05
CA TYR A 32 -23.22 -11.08 -7.72
C TYR A 32 -23.83 -10.91 -6.32
N LEU A 33 -23.00 -10.60 -5.31
CA LEU A 33 -23.44 -10.41 -3.93
C LEU A 33 -24.52 -9.34 -3.78
N TYR A 34 -24.50 -8.30 -4.62
CA TYR A 34 -25.50 -7.23 -4.57
C TYR A 34 -26.59 -7.36 -5.63
N SER A 35 -26.31 -7.93 -6.81
CA SER A 35 -27.35 -8.15 -7.83
C SER A 35 -28.34 -9.23 -7.44
N ILE A 36 -27.90 -10.33 -6.81
CA ILE A 36 -28.80 -11.42 -6.39
C ILE A 36 -29.84 -10.91 -5.38
N PRO A 37 -29.48 -10.18 -4.30
CA PRO A 37 -30.46 -9.57 -3.43
C PRO A 37 -31.39 -8.57 -4.14
N ASN A 38 -30.87 -7.78 -5.07
CA ASN A 38 -31.68 -6.87 -5.88
C ASN A 38 -32.64 -7.58 -6.85
N ILE A 39 -32.48 -8.88 -7.10
CA ILE A 39 -33.38 -9.65 -7.98
C ILE A 39 -34.42 -10.43 -7.18
N PHE A 40 -34.04 -10.94 -6.01
CA PHE A 40 -34.86 -11.92 -5.28
C PHE A 40 -35.40 -11.43 -3.93
N PHE A 41 -34.74 -10.48 -3.27
CA PHE A 41 -35.03 -10.16 -1.86
C PHE A 41 -35.46 -8.71 -1.62
N VAL A 42 -34.90 -7.75 -2.36
CA VAL A 42 -35.08 -6.31 -2.06
C VAL A 42 -35.92 -5.57 -3.11
N TYR A 43 -36.05 -6.11 -4.32
CA TYR A 43 -36.62 -5.37 -5.46
C TYR A 43 -37.99 -4.75 -5.16
N ILE A 44 -38.11 -3.47 -5.55
CA ILE A 44 -39.30 -2.65 -5.32
C ILE A 44 -40.42 -3.03 -6.30
N ASP A 45 -40.07 -3.19 -7.58
CA ASP A 45 -40.99 -3.51 -8.66
C ASP A 45 -40.28 -4.31 -9.77
N ASP A 46 -41.07 -4.79 -10.73
CA ASP A 46 -40.56 -5.58 -11.86
C ASP A 46 -39.57 -4.81 -12.75
N LYS A 47 -39.63 -3.47 -12.79
CA LYS A 47 -38.70 -2.66 -13.58
C LYS A 47 -37.32 -2.65 -12.92
N TRP A 48 -37.26 -2.44 -11.61
CA TRP A 48 -36.01 -2.48 -10.84
C TRP A 48 -35.41 -3.88 -10.79
N ARG A 49 -36.26 -4.91 -10.72
CA ARG A 49 -35.84 -6.30 -10.86
C ARG A 49 -35.26 -6.59 -12.24
N LEU A 50 -35.92 -6.16 -13.31
CA LEU A 50 -35.41 -6.28 -14.67
C LEU A 50 -34.08 -5.56 -14.83
N PHE A 51 -33.94 -4.36 -14.27
CA PHE A 51 -32.67 -3.61 -14.27
C PHE A 51 -31.55 -4.39 -13.57
N ALA A 52 -31.81 -5.00 -12.42
CA ALA A 52 -30.83 -5.83 -11.71
C ALA A 52 -30.44 -7.10 -12.50
N VAL A 53 -31.40 -7.74 -13.17
CA VAL A 53 -31.13 -8.87 -14.09
C VAL A 53 -30.25 -8.44 -15.25
N LEU A 54 -30.59 -7.33 -15.91
CA LEU A 54 -29.81 -6.78 -17.02
C LEU A 54 -28.40 -6.37 -16.58
N LEU A 55 -28.26 -5.80 -15.37
CA LEU A 55 -26.95 -5.46 -14.80
C LEU A 55 -26.08 -6.71 -14.62
N CYS A 56 -26.63 -7.77 -14.03
CA CYS A 56 -25.92 -9.03 -13.81
C CYS A 56 -25.54 -9.70 -15.15
N LEU A 57 -26.47 -9.75 -16.12
CA LEU A 57 -26.21 -10.31 -17.44
C LEU A 57 -25.18 -9.50 -18.23
N SER A 58 -25.29 -8.17 -18.20
CA SER A 58 -24.34 -7.29 -18.90
C SER A 58 -22.93 -7.44 -18.33
N TYR A 59 -22.78 -7.68 -17.02
CA TYR A 59 -21.49 -7.95 -16.41
C TYR A 59 -20.83 -9.20 -17.01
N PHE A 60 -21.61 -10.27 -17.18
CA PHE A 60 -21.11 -11.51 -17.78
C PHE A 60 -20.66 -11.29 -19.23
N VAL A 61 -21.47 -10.60 -20.03
CA VAL A 61 -21.15 -10.29 -21.44
C VAL A 61 -19.89 -9.44 -21.54
N MET A 62 -19.77 -8.40 -20.70
CA MET A 62 -18.62 -7.51 -20.71
C MET A 62 -17.35 -8.19 -20.21
N SER A 63 -17.46 -9.05 -19.22
CA SER A 63 -16.34 -9.87 -18.73
C SER A 63 -15.83 -10.82 -19.81
N ALA A 64 -16.73 -11.48 -20.55
CA ALA A 64 -16.35 -12.32 -21.69
C ALA A 64 -15.66 -11.52 -22.81
N GLY A 65 -16.20 -10.35 -23.15
CA GLY A 65 -15.59 -9.45 -24.14
C GLY A 65 -14.21 -8.95 -23.71
N ALA A 66 -14.06 -8.50 -22.47
CA ALA A 66 -12.80 -8.02 -21.92
C ALA A 66 -11.75 -9.14 -21.83
N ALA A 67 -12.14 -10.32 -21.35
CA ALA A 67 -11.28 -11.50 -21.33
C ALA A 67 -10.79 -11.87 -22.74
N TYR A 68 -11.65 -11.75 -23.76
CA TYR A 68 -11.29 -12.01 -25.14
C TYR A 68 -10.27 -10.98 -25.68
N ILE A 69 -10.44 -9.71 -25.33
CA ILE A 69 -9.49 -8.65 -25.68
C ILE A 69 -8.12 -8.91 -25.03
N VAL A 70 -8.09 -9.22 -23.73
CA VAL A 70 -6.84 -9.52 -23.00
C VAL A 70 -6.15 -10.74 -23.61
N TYR A 71 -6.90 -11.81 -23.84
CA TYR A 71 -6.41 -13.02 -24.50
C TYR A 71 -5.81 -12.72 -25.88
N ARG A 72 -6.45 -11.86 -26.69
CA ARG A 72 -5.99 -11.53 -28.04
C ARG A 72 -4.77 -10.60 -28.05
N PHE A 73 -4.56 -9.81 -27.00
CA PHE A 73 -3.48 -8.81 -26.90
C PHE A 73 -2.69 -8.95 -25.59
N PRO A 74 -1.99 -10.09 -25.36
CA PRO A 74 -1.35 -10.41 -24.09
C PRO A 74 -0.12 -9.53 -23.79
N SER A 75 0.44 -8.85 -24.80
CA SER A 75 1.66 -8.02 -24.65
C SER A 75 1.45 -6.72 -23.88
N TYR A 76 0.21 -6.38 -23.50
CA TYR A 76 -0.13 -5.15 -22.79
C TYR A 76 -0.65 -5.45 -21.37
N GLN A 77 0.26 -5.78 -20.46
CA GLN A 77 -0.05 -6.01 -19.04
C GLN A 77 -0.84 -4.84 -18.40
N ARG A 78 -0.52 -3.60 -18.80
CA ARG A 78 -1.25 -2.40 -18.35
C ARG A 78 -2.69 -2.36 -18.87
N LEU A 79 -2.95 -2.88 -20.08
CA LEU A 79 -4.30 -2.96 -20.64
C LEU A 79 -5.14 -4.00 -19.86
N GLU A 80 -4.54 -5.15 -19.54
CA GLU A 80 -5.17 -6.21 -18.76
C GLU A 80 -5.60 -5.72 -17.37
N THR A 81 -4.66 -5.16 -16.60
CA THR A 81 -4.97 -4.66 -15.24
C THR A 81 -6.04 -3.57 -15.27
N ASN A 82 -5.99 -2.66 -16.25
CA ASN A 82 -6.96 -1.57 -16.35
C ASN A 82 -8.35 -2.05 -16.78
N LEU A 83 -8.44 -2.95 -17.76
CA LEU A 83 -9.73 -3.51 -18.21
C LEU A 83 -10.40 -4.32 -17.11
N LEU A 84 -9.64 -5.15 -16.40
CA LEU A 84 -10.13 -5.93 -15.27
C LEU A 84 -10.63 -5.01 -14.17
N ALA A 85 -9.79 -4.08 -13.71
CA ALA A 85 -10.15 -3.14 -12.67
C ALA A 85 -11.38 -2.30 -13.05
N PHE A 86 -11.41 -1.73 -14.26
CA PHE A 86 -12.52 -0.91 -14.72
C PHE A 86 -13.85 -1.70 -14.78
N THR A 87 -13.82 -2.90 -15.37
CA THR A 87 -15.02 -3.74 -15.53
C THR A 87 -15.55 -4.22 -14.18
N VAL A 88 -14.68 -4.67 -13.28
CA VAL A 88 -15.09 -5.12 -11.95
C VAL A 88 -15.59 -3.95 -11.09
N CYS A 89 -14.86 -2.83 -11.07
CA CYS A 89 -15.20 -1.67 -10.23
C CYS A 89 -16.56 -1.08 -10.61
N LEU A 90 -16.79 -0.81 -11.89
CA LEU A 90 -18.01 -0.12 -12.33
C LEU A 90 -19.26 -0.94 -12.09
N TRP A 91 -19.27 -2.22 -12.49
CA TRP A 91 -20.44 -3.07 -12.27
C TRP A 91 -20.70 -3.31 -10.79
N SER A 92 -19.63 -3.44 -9.98
CA SER A 92 -19.78 -3.57 -8.53
C SER A 92 -20.41 -2.32 -7.94
N MET A 93 -19.93 -1.12 -8.32
CA MET A 93 -20.52 0.14 -7.87
C MET A 93 -21.99 0.25 -8.24
N VAL A 94 -22.38 -0.06 -9.48
CA VAL A 94 -23.78 0.03 -9.89
C VAL A 94 -24.64 -0.97 -9.11
N ALA A 95 -24.18 -2.21 -8.91
CA ALA A 95 -24.93 -3.23 -8.17
C ALA A 95 -25.10 -2.87 -6.69
N ILE A 96 -24.02 -2.42 -6.04
CA ILE A 96 -24.00 -1.98 -4.64
C ILE A 96 -24.94 -0.79 -4.42
N ASN A 97 -24.86 0.22 -5.28
CA ASN A 97 -25.66 1.43 -5.12
C ASN A 97 -27.14 1.18 -5.44
N LEU A 98 -27.43 0.32 -6.42
CA LEU A 98 -28.78 -0.15 -6.69
C LEU A 98 -29.39 -0.81 -5.45
N TYR A 99 -28.61 -1.62 -4.75
CA TYR A 99 -29.04 -2.24 -3.49
C TYR A 99 -29.34 -1.21 -2.40
N GLY A 100 -28.44 -0.25 -2.18
CA GLY A 100 -28.68 0.81 -1.19
C GLY A 100 -29.95 1.62 -1.47
N ILE A 101 -30.23 1.91 -2.75
CA ILE A 101 -31.44 2.62 -3.18
C ILE A 101 -32.70 1.78 -2.92
N GLN A 102 -32.69 0.50 -3.30
CA GLN A 102 -33.85 -0.39 -3.13
C GLN A 102 -34.13 -0.67 -1.66
N ALA A 103 -33.09 -0.91 -0.85
CA ALA A 103 -33.21 -1.18 0.59
C ALA A 103 -33.75 0.00 1.40
N LEU A 104 -33.68 1.23 0.87
CA LEU A 104 -34.18 2.45 1.52
C LEU A 104 -35.53 2.93 1.00
N VAL A 105 -36.26 2.13 0.20
CA VAL A 105 -37.52 2.56 -0.42
C VAL A 105 -38.56 3.05 0.58
N ASP A 106 -38.66 2.38 1.74
CA ASP A 106 -39.60 2.72 2.81
C ASP A 106 -39.14 3.93 3.65
N GLN A 107 -37.96 4.48 3.36
CA GLN A 107 -37.29 5.55 4.10
C GLN A 107 -36.91 6.69 3.15
N PRO A 108 -37.89 7.41 2.56
CA PRO A 108 -37.67 8.30 1.40
C PRO A 108 -36.68 9.44 1.66
N PHE A 109 -36.62 9.95 2.88
CA PHE A 109 -35.62 10.94 3.28
C PHE A 109 -34.19 10.39 3.15
N TYR A 110 -33.95 9.21 3.72
CA TYR A 110 -32.63 8.57 3.71
C TYR A 110 -32.27 8.03 2.32
N GLN A 111 -33.25 7.57 1.55
CA GLN A 111 -33.06 7.21 0.14
C GLN A 111 -32.56 8.41 -0.68
N LYS A 112 -33.18 9.58 -0.50
CA LYS A 112 -32.75 10.81 -1.18
C LYS A 112 -31.35 11.25 -0.74
N LEU A 113 -31.05 11.15 0.55
CA LEU A 113 -29.70 11.42 1.08
C LEU A 113 -28.67 10.48 0.45
N TYR A 114 -28.98 9.18 0.36
CA TYR A 114 -28.13 8.18 -0.27
C TYR A 114 -27.82 8.55 -1.73
N ILE A 115 -28.84 8.87 -2.52
CA ILE A 115 -28.69 9.29 -3.92
C ILE A 115 -27.80 10.55 -4.03
N ASN A 116 -27.95 11.53 -3.13
CA ASN A 116 -27.07 12.71 -3.12
C ASN A 116 -25.61 12.35 -2.86
N LEU A 117 -25.34 11.38 -1.99
CA LEU A 117 -23.99 10.89 -1.74
C LEU A 117 -23.40 10.20 -2.99
N LEU A 118 -24.22 9.52 -3.80
CA LEU A 118 -23.78 8.95 -5.08
C LEU A 118 -23.36 10.03 -6.08
N TRP A 119 -24.12 11.13 -6.16
CA TRP A 119 -23.73 12.27 -6.99
C TRP A 119 -22.39 12.86 -6.55
N ILE A 120 -22.17 12.98 -5.24
CA ILE A 120 -20.89 13.43 -4.68
C ILE A 120 -19.75 12.47 -5.04
N GLN A 121 -19.97 11.15 -4.95
CA GLN A 121 -18.99 10.14 -5.38
C GLN A 121 -18.63 10.29 -6.86
N LEU A 122 -19.63 10.45 -7.72
CA LEU A 122 -19.41 10.66 -9.16
C LEU A 122 -18.59 11.92 -9.42
N LEU A 123 -18.88 13.02 -8.71
CA LEU A 123 -18.11 14.26 -8.80
C LEU A 123 -16.65 14.05 -8.40
N PHE A 124 -16.36 13.27 -7.36
CA PHE A 124 -14.98 12.97 -6.97
C PHE A 124 -14.24 12.10 -8.00
N ILE A 125 -14.91 11.13 -8.62
CA ILE A 125 -14.33 10.33 -9.71
C ILE A 125 -13.97 11.24 -10.88
N LEU A 126 -14.92 12.06 -11.33
CA LEU A 126 -14.69 13.01 -12.42
C LEU A 126 -13.54 13.96 -12.08
N PHE A 127 -13.53 14.52 -10.87
CA PHE A 127 -12.47 15.40 -10.39
C PHE A 127 -11.07 14.75 -10.47
N ALA A 128 -10.96 13.46 -10.13
CA ALA A 128 -9.69 12.73 -10.20
C ALA A 128 -9.20 12.53 -11.65
N TRP A 129 -10.09 12.57 -12.64
CA TRP A 129 -9.78 12.30 -14.04
C TRP A 129 -9.55 13.56 -14.87
N ILE A 130 -9.91 14.71 -14.30
CA ILE A 130 -9.75 16.01 -14.92
C ILE A 130 -8.25 16.39 -15.00
N LYS A 131 -7.71 16.38 -16.23
CA LYS A 131 -6.26 16.47 -16.49
C LYS A 131 -5.62 17.83 -16.19
N TRP A 132 -6.36 18.93 -16.31
CA TRP A 132 -5.85 20.29 -16.03
C TRP A 132 -5.61 20.55 -14.52
N ILE A 133 -6.05 19.65 -13.62
CA ILE A 133 -5.84 19.79 -12.17
C ILE A 133 -4.50 19.11 -11.81
N PRO A 134 -3.62 19.78 -11.06
CA PRO A 134 -2.35 19.20 -10.64
C PRO A 134 -2.53 17.84 -9.97
N VAL A 135 -1.67 16.88 -10.32
CA VAL A 135 -1.68 15.52 -9.77
C VAL A 135 -1.66 15.54 -8.23
N ARG A 136 -0.86 16.45 -7.65
CA ARG A 136 -0.77 16.63 -6.19
C ARG A 136 -2.12 16.97 -5.55
N THR A 137 -2.89 17.86 -6.17
CA THR A 137 -4.23 18.25 -5.70
C THR A 137 -5.20 17.07 -5.80
N ARG A 138 -5.17 16.33 -6.92
CA ARG A 138 -6.01 15.13 -7.10
C ARG A 138 -5.66 14.03 -6.09
N LYS A 139 -4.36 13.79 -5.84
CA LYS A 139 -3.88 12.86 -4.80
C LYS A 139 -4.30 13.31 -3.40
N MET A 140 -4.23 14.61 -3.10
CA MET A 140 -4.67 15.15 -1.79
C MET A 140 -6.17 14.93 -1.57
N VAL A 141 -7.00 15.23 -2.57
CA VAL A 141 -8.45 14.96 -2.50
C VAL A 141 -8.72 13.46 -2.34
N ALA A 142 -8.03 12.60 -3.09
CA ALA A 142 -8.15 11.15 -2.93
C ALA A 142 -7.75 10.67 -1.52
N ARG A 143 -6.74 11.28 -0.88
CA ARG A 143 -6.38 11.01 0.52
C ARG A 143 -7.47 11.46 1.50
N ILE A 144 -8.05 12.64 1.30
CA ILE A 144 -9.17 13.12 2.11
C ILE A 144 -10.35 12.15 2.01
N VAL A 145 -10.68 11.67 0.81
CA VAL A 145 -11.72 10.66 0.60
C VAL A 145 -11.40 9.37 1.37
N THR A 146 -10.13 8.92 1.39
CA THR A 146 -9.71 7.76 2.20
C THR A 146 -9.93 7.98 3.70
N ILE A 147 -9.59 9.17 4.22
CA ILE A 147 -9.80 9.51 5.64
C ILE A 147 -11.30 9.50 5.97
N ILE A 148 -12.12 10.15 5.15
CA ILE A 148 -13.58 10.19 5.31
C ILE A 148 -14.15 8.77 5.28
N LEU A 149 -13.70 7.93 4.35
CA LEU A 149 -14.14 6.54 4.23
C LEU A 149 -13.77 5.72 5.46
N GLY A 150 -12.55 5.88 6.00
CA GLY A 150 -12.12 5.23 7.23
C GLY A 150 -12.94 5.67 8.45
N ALA A 151 -13.17 6.98 8.59
CA ALA A 151 -14.03 7.52 9.64
C ALA A 151 -15.47 7.02 9.53
N PHE A 152 -16.01 6.97 8.30
CA PHE A 152 -17.33 6.42 8.02
C PHE A 152 -17.41 4.93 8.39
N PHE A 153 -16.39 4.15 8.06
CA PHE A 153 -16.33 2.72 8.41
C PHE A 153 -16.38 2.50 9.92
N ILE A 154 -15.53 3.20 10.67
CA ILE A 154 -15.51 3.11 12.14
C ILE A 154 -16.86 3.54 12.72
N PHE A 155 -17.40 4.68 12.26
CA PHE A 155 -18.72 5.14 12.69
C PHE A 155 -19.82 4.13 12.38
N HIS A 156 -19.78 3.49 11.22
CA HIS A 156 -20.77 2.51 10.81
C HIS A 156 -20.65 1.21 11.60
N LEU A 157 -19.44 0.72 11.87
CA LEU A 157 -19.20 -0.43 12.76
C LEU A 157 -19.75 -0.19 14.18
N LEU A 158 -19.43 0.98 14.74
CA LEU A 158 -19.96 1.40 16.05
C LEU A 158 -21.49 1.57 16.03
N GLY A 159 -22.02 2.04 14.90
CA GLY A 159 -23.46 2.18 14.65
C GLY A 159 -24.21 0.87 14.61
N VAL A 160 -23.68 -0.14 13.91
CA VAL A 160 -24.28 -1.47 13.79
C VAL A 160 -24.34 -2.17 15.15
N PHE A 161 -23.35 -1.94 16.01
CA PHE A 161 -23.27 -2.59 17.31
C PHE A 161 -24.52 -2.31 18.15
N ALA A 162 -25.23 -3.39 18.51
CA ALA A 162 -26.43 -3.39 19.32
C ALA A 162 -27.66 -2.65 18.75
N SER A 163 -27.61 -2.16 17.50
CA SER A 163 -28.75 -1.50 16.84
C SER A 163 -29.99 -2.39 16.77
N THR A 164 -29.82 -3.68 16.48
CA THR A 164 -30.90 -4.67 16.47
C THR A 164 -31.50 -4.92 17.86
N LYS A 165 -30.74 -4.65 18.93
CA LYS A 165 -31.19 -4.70 20.33
C LYS A 165 -31.83 -3.38 20.80
N GLY A 166 -31.95 -2.38 19.94
CA GLY A 166 -32.48 -1.06 20.30
C GLY A 166 -31.51 -0.22 21.14
N MET A 167 -30.20 -0.47 21.01
CA MET A 167 -29.14 0.26 21.71
C MET A 167 -28.08 0.74 20.71
N GLY A 168 -27.19 1.64 21.15
CA GLY A 168 -26.07 2.11 20.33
C GLY A 168 -26.31 3.45 19.65
N ILE A 169 -25.26 3.97 19.00
CA ILE A 169 -25.22 5.34 18.49
C ILE A 169 -26.22 5.59 17.36
N TYR A 170 -26.55 4.58 16.54
CA TYR A 170 -27.57 4.73 15.48
C TYR A 170 -28.98 4.83 16.06
N VAL A 171 -29.30 4.02 17.07
CA VAL A 171 -30.61 4.08 17.72
C VAL A 171 -30.78 5.41 18.45
N PHE A 172 -29.72 5.91 19.09
CA PHE A 172 -29.73 7.23 19.72
C PHE A 172 -29.95 8.37 18.72
N LEU A 173 -29.29 8.35 17.56
CA LEU A 173 -29.33 9.43 16.58
C LEU A 173 -30.57 9.39 15.65
N PHE A 174 -31.02 8.19 15.28
CA PHE A 174 -32.01 8.00 14.22
C PHE A 174 -33.28 7.25 14.67
N GLY A 175 -33.29 6.70 15.89
CA GLY A 175 -34.34 5.81 16.36
C GLY A 175 -34.14 4.36 15.88
N LYS A 176 -34.79 3.41 16.57
CA LYS A 176 -34.56 1.97 16.38
C LYS A 176 -34.85 1.47 14.97
N GLU A 177 -36.00 1.87 14.41
CA GLU A 177 -36.46 1.39 13.10
C GLU A 177 -35.52 1.84 11.99
N VAL A 178 -35.13 3.12 12.00
CA VAL A 178 -34.21 3.70 11.03
C VAL A 178 -32.80 3.15 11.21
N ALA A 179 -32.35 2.98 12.46
CA ALA A 179 -31.03 2.42 12.77
C ALA A 179 -30.84 1.03 12.15
N VAL A 180 -31.86 0.16 12.23
CA VAL A 180 -31.84 -1.17 11.60
C VAL A 180 -31.89 -1.06 10.08
N ALA A 181 -32.71 -0.17 9.53
CA ALA A 181 -32.82 0.04 8.08
C ALA A 181 -31.53 0.57 7.44
N LEU A 182 -30.71 1.33 8.18
CA LEU A 182 -29.47 1.95 7.68
C LEU A 182 -28.26 1.00 7.66
N ILE A 183 -28.31 -0.17 8.32
CA ILE A 183 -27.18 -1.10 8.42
C ILE A 183 -26.71 -1.53 7.03
N TRP A 184 -27.56 -2.21 6.27
CA TRP A 184 -27.15 -2.75 4.98
C TRP A 184 -26.86 -1.68 3.91
N PRO A 185 -27.66 -0.61 3.81
CA PRO A 185 -27.33 0.52 2.93
C PRO A 185 -26.01 1.20 3.30
N GLY A 186 -25.67 1.34 4.59
CA GLY A 186 -24.40 1.94 4.98
C GLY A 186 -23.20 1.06 4.67
N ILE A 187 -23.31 -0.27 4.85
CA ILE A 187 -22.29 -1.23 4.38
C ILE A 187 -22.13 -1.12 2.85
N ALA A 188 -23.24 -1.05 2.10
CA ALA A 188 -23.20 -0.83 0.65
C ALA A 188 -22.50 0.50 0.31
N LEU A 189 -22.83 1.58 1.00
CA LEU A 189 -22.20 2.89 0.78
C LEU A 189 -20.68 2.87 1.04
N PHE A 190 -20.22 2.13 2.06
CA PHE A 190 -18.80 1.94 2.33
C PHE A 190 -18.10 1.25 1.15
N PHE A 191 -18.61 0.11 0.68
CA PHE A 191 -17.99 -0.60 -0.45
C PHE A 191 -18.06 0.21 -1.74
N SER A 192 -19.14 0.96 -1.97
CA SER A 192 -19.24 1.92 -3.08
C SER A 192 -18.18 3.02 -2.99
N GLY A 193 -17.95 3.56 -1.78
CA GLY A 193 -16.90 4.54 -1.51
C GLY A 193 -15.49 3.97 -1.68
N PHE A 194 -15.27 2.72 -1.30
CA PHE A 194 -14.02 2.00 -1.55
C PHE A 194 -13.73 1.91 -3.06
N TRP A 195 -14.70 1.46 -3.87
CA TRP A 195 -14.55 1.40 -5.32
C TRP A 195 -14.39 2.78 -5.97
N THR A 196 -15.04 3.80 -5.41
CA THR A 196 -14.81 5.20 -5.80
C THR A 196 -13.34 5.57 -5.63
N ARG A 197 -12.74 5.25 -4.48
CA ARG A 197 -11.32 5.52 -4.20
C ARG A 197 -10.37 4.75 -5.12
N VAL A 198 -10.68 3.49 -5.43
CA VAL A 198 -9.90 2.67 -6.38
C VAL A 198 -9.96 3.30 -7.78
N THR A 199 -11.13 3.69 -8.23
CA THR A 199 -11.36 4.34 -9.55
C THR A 199 -10.64 5.69 -9.65
N MET A 200 -10.63 6.47 -8.55
CA MET A 200 -9.84 7.70 -8.47
C MET A 200 -8.34 7.43 -8.58
N ALA A 201 -7.84 6.38 -7.92
CA ALA A 201 -6.42 5.99 -7.98
C ALA A 201 -6.01 5.67 -9.42
N GLY A 202 -6.76 4.76 -10.06
CA GLY A 202 -6.50 4.34 -11.44
C GLY A 202 -6.53 5.51 -12.41
N GLY A 203 -7.50 6.42 -12.29
CA GLY A 203 -7.57 7.61 -13.14
C GLY A 203 -6.42 8.60 -12.93
N ILE A 204 -5.95 8.77 -11.69
CA ILE A 204 -4.77 9.60 -11.41
C ILE A 204 -3.54 8.96 -12.04
N ASP A 205 -3.32 7.66 -11.84
CA ASP A 205 -2.13 6.95 -12.34
C ASP A 205 -2.08 6.85 -13.86
N LEU A 206 -3.24 6.75 -14.52
CA LEU A 206 -3.36 6.87 -15.97
C LEU A 206 -3.02 8.28 -16.49
N GLY A 207 -3.27 9.31 -15.68
CA GLY A 207 -3.04 10.70 -16.02
C GLY A 207 -1.63 11.24 -15.74
N VAL A 208 -0.75 10.46 -15.07
CA VAL A 208 0.62 10.87 -14.73
C VAL A 208 1.58 10.49 -15.86
N THR A 209 2.32 11.46 -16.37
CA THR A 209 3.40 11.24 -17.35
C THR A 209 4.67 10.70 -16.67
N GLN A 210 5.58 10.09 -17.44
CA GLN A 210 6.87 9.63 -16.91
C GLN A 210 7.71 10.80 -16.35
N GLU A 211 7.72 11.94 -17.02
CA GLU A 211 8.40 13.15 -16.55
C GLU A 211 7.84 13.66 -15.22
N GLU A 212 6.52 13.66 -15.07
CA GLU A 212 5.88 14.11 -13.83
C GLU A 212 6.13 13.12 -12.68
N ARG A 213 6.25 11.83 -12.97
CA ARG A 213 6.69 10.81 -12.01
C ARG A 213 8.14 11.03 -11.58
N ALA A 214 9.05 11.29 -12.52
CA ALA A 214 10.45 11.59 -12.22
C ALA A 214 10.59 12.88 -11.40
N ARG A 215 9.85 13.94 -11.75
CA ARG A 215 9.81 15.19 -10.99
C ARG A 215 9.32 14.98 -9.56
N MET A 216 8.27 14.18 -9.36
CA MET A 216 7.77 13.86 -8.01
C MET A 216 8.82 13.12 -7.18
N MET A 217 9.50 12.12 -7.74
CA MET A 217 10.58 11.40 -7.03
C MET A 217 11.75 12.32 -6.68
N ALA A 218 12.14 13.22 -7.58
CA ALA A 218 13.19 14.20 -7.32
C ALA A 218 12.78 15.22 -6.23
N GLU A 219 11.54 15.70 -6.24
CA GLU A 219 11.02 16.62 -5.20
C GLU A 219 10.92 15.92 -3.83
N GLU A 220 10.54 14.65 -3.80
CA GLU A 220 10.47 13.84 -2.58
C GLU A 220 11.87 13.60 -2.01
N LYS A 221 12.83 13.19 -2.85
CA LYS A 221 14.23 13.07 -2.46
C LYS A 221 14.81 14.40 -1.95
N ALA A 222 14.55 15.51 -2.64
CA ALA A 222 14.98 16.83 -2.19
C ALA A 222 14.34 17.26 -0.86
N ARG A 223 13.11 16.83 -0.58
CA ARG A 223 12.46 17.07 0.73
C ARG A 223 13.04 16.22 1.84
N GLU A 224 13.36 14.97 1.56
CA GLU A 224 14.04 14.08 2.51
C GLU A 224 15.42 14.64 2.85
N GLU A 225 16.19 15.04 1.84
CA GLU A 225 17.45 15.75 2.02
C GLU A 225 17.26 17.05 2.83
N ALA A 226 16.22 17.83 2.56
CA ALA A 226 15.93 19.05 3.32
C ALA A 226 15.54 18.78 4.78
N LYS A 227 14.82 17.68 5.06
CA LYS A 227 14.51 17.24 6.43
C LYS A 227 15.80 16.85 7.18
N LYS A 228 16.68 16.07 6.53
CA LYS A 228 18.01 15.72 7.07
C LYS A 228 18.84 16.99 7.36
N ARG A 229 18.82 17.98 6.45
CA ARG A 229 19.51 19.27 6.65
C ARG A 229 18.96 20.10 7.81
N LYS A 230 17.65 20.16 7.99
CA LYS A 230 17.05 20.93 9.09
C LYS A 230 17.43 20.38 10.46
N ALA A 231 17.44 19.06 10.62
CA ALA A 231 17.95 18.41 11.83
C ALA A 231 19.41 18.80 12.08
N SER A 232 20.25 18.75 11.03
CA SER A 232 21.64 19.21 11.12
C SER A 232 21.78 20.68 11.53
N GLU A 233 20.99 21.60 10.98
CA GLU A 233 21.05 23.04 11.31
C GLU A 233 20.72 23.35 12.79
N GLU A 234 19.68 22.73 13.32
CA GLU A 234 19.31 22.84 14.74
C GLU A 234 20.45 22.36 15.64
N MET A 235 21.16 21.30 15.23
CA MET A 235 22.27 20.73 15.98
C MET A 235 23.58 21.53 15.85
N LEU A 236 23.85 22.12 14.67
CA LEU A 236 24.97 23.03 14.48
C LEU A 236 24.91 24.22 15.44
N SER A 237 23.70 24.70 15.76
CA SER A 237 23.49 25.77 16.72
C SER A 237 23.85 25.38 18.17
N SER A 238 23.82 24.08 18.50
CA SER A 238 24.06 23.55 19.84
C SER A 238 25.54 23.28 20.18
N GLY A 239 26.44 23.32 19.20
CA GLY A 239 27.87 23.02 19.37
C GLY A 239 28.23 21.53 19.57
N ARG A 240 27.24 20.67 19.82
CA ARG A 240 27.42 19.21 20.07
C ARG A 240 28.17 18.49 18.96
N TYR A 241 28.01 18.95 17.72
CA TYR A 241 28.64 18.34 16.55
C TYR A 241 30.17 18.34 16.60
N LEU A 242 30.81 19.26 17.34
CA LEU A 242 32.27 19.32 17.50
C LEU A 242 32.80 18.32 18.52
N GLU A 243 31.97 17.91 19.48
CA GLU A 243 32.39 17.12 20.63
C GLU A 243 32.14 15.62 20.43
N TYR A 244 31.03 15.26 19.79
CA TYR A 244 30.57 13.89 19.63
C TYR A 244 30.13 13.57 18.20
N GLY A 245 30.40 12.32 17.79
CA GLY A 245 29.64 11.68 16.72
C GLY A 245 28.25 11.29 17.22
N GLU A 246 27.36 10.91 16.30
CA GLU A 246 25.99 10.56 16.65
C GLU A 246 25.48 9.44 15.77
N LEU A 247 24.87 8.44 16.38
CA LEU A 247 24.24 7.34 15.67
C LEU A 247 22.77 7.33 16.05
N ASP A 248 21.93 7.75 15.11
CA ASP A 248 20.49 7.61 15.22
C ASP A 248 20.10 6.21 14.74
N TYR A 249 20.01 5.33 15.72
CA TYR A 249 19.59 3.96 15.56
C TYR A 249 18.07 3.98 15.37
N TYR A 250 17.58 3.40 14.26
CA TYR A 250 16.16 3.23 13.96
C TYR A 250 15.47 4.38 13.16
N ILE A 251 15.68 4.42 11.84
CA ILE A 251 14.96 5.36 10.95
C ILE A 251 13.90 4.65 10.10
N ALA A 252 14.19 3.44 9.58
CA ALA A 252 13.24 2.54 8.91
C ALA A 252 13.94 1.21 8.55
N GLU A 253 13.25 0.07 8.64
CA GLU A 253 13.62 -1.21 7.99
C GLU A 253 15.14 -1.55 7.97
N GLY A 254 15.82 -1.47 9.12
CA GLY A 254 17.25 -1.84 9.23
C GLY A 254 18.27 -0.77 8.80
N ILE A 255 17.82 0.38 8.30
CA ILE A 255 18.66 1.55 7.99
C ILE A 255 18.60 2.54 9.16
N SER A 256 19.79 2.86 9.67
CA SER A 256 20.08 3.88 10.68
C SER A 256 20.85 5.03 10.05
N SER A 257 21.06 6.13 10.78
CA SER A 257 21.94 7.20 10.30
C SER A 257 23.08 7.48 11.27
N TYR A 258 24.27 7.70 10.71
CA TYR A 258 25.48 8.02 11.45
C TYR A 258 26.00 9.40 11.06
N ARG A 259 26.50 10.14 12.02
CA ARG A 259 27.20 11.41 11.81
C ARG A 259 28.53 11.36 12.53
N GLU A 260 29.60 11.50 11.75
CA GLU A 260 30.97 11.61 12.26
C GLU A 260 31.15 12.89 13.10
N LYS A 261 32.03 12.82 14.09
CA LYS A 261 32.39 13.99 14.89
C LYS A 261 32.96 15.09 13.99
N GLY A 262 32.51 16.32 14.17
CA GLY A 262 32.89 17.47 13.35
C GLY A 262 32.16 17.55 11.99
N SER A 263 31.43 16.50 11.58
CA SER A 263 30.63 16.52 10.35
C SER A 263 29.31 17.26 10.54
N LYS A 264 28.88 17.92 9.46
CA LYS A 264 27.58 18.59 9.35
C LYS A 264 26.51 17.71 8.68
N THR A 265 26.87 16.53 8.19
CA THR A 265 25.96 15.68 7.41
C THR A 265 25.84 14.30 8.04
N PHE A 266 24.63 13.74 8.00
CA PHE A 266 24.38 12.35 8.34
C PHE A 266 24.60 11.48 7.10
N GLU A 267 25.08 10.28 7.34
CA GLU A 267 25.25 9.20 6.39
C GLU A 267 24.30 8.06 6.74
N ASP A 268 23.85 7.33 5.73
CA ASP A 268 23.00 6.17 5.95
C ASP A 268 23.88 4.94 6.26
N VAL A 269 23.52 4.20 7.32
CA VAL A 269 24.24 3.02 7.78
C VAL A 269 23.27 1.86 8.01
N GLU A 270 23.64 0.67 7.57
CA GLU A 270 22.85 -0.55 7.71
C GLU A 270 23.39 -1.37 8.89
N PHE A 271 22.49 -1.79 9.79
CA PHE A 271 22.87 -2.70 10.87
C PHE A 271 23.02 -4.13 10.34
N LEU A 272 24.09 -4.83 10.72
CA LEU A 272 24.39 -6.19 10.26
C LEU A 272 24.11 -7.22 11.35
N TYR A 273 24.90 -7.21 12.42
CA TYR A 273 24.82 -8.20 13.50
C TYR A 273 25.52 -7.73 14.77
N VAL A 274 25.35 -8.50 15.85
CA VAL A 274 26.11 -8.35 17.09
C VAL A 274 27.05 -9.53 17.30
N GLU A 275 28.29 -9.25 17.70
CA GLU A 275 29.26 -10.27 18.08
C GLU A 275 30.07 -9.79 19.29
N ASN A 276 30.10 -10.59 20.36
CA ASN A 276 30.82 -10.28 21.61
C ASN A 276 30.49 -8.90 22.22
N GLY A 277 29.25 -8.42 22.06
CA GLY A 277 28.80 -7.12 22.56
C GLY A 277 29.22 -5.92 21.69
N VAL A 278 29.85 -6.17 20.54
CA VAL A 278 30.15 -5.19 19.49
C VAL A 278 29.07 -5.28 18.41
N ARG A 279 28.54 -4.13 18.01
CA ARG A 279 27.55 -4.05 16.92
C ARG A 279 28.26 -3.66 15.63
N TYR A 280 27.97 -4.38 14.56
CA TYR A 280 28.58 -4.18 13.24
C TYR A 280 27.58 -3.52 12.29
N PHE A 281 28.07 -2.54 11.54
CA PHE A 281 27.31 -1.76 10.58
C PHE A 281 28.06 -1.63 9.26
N ASN A 282 27.29 -1.42 8.20
CA ASN A 282 27.75 -1.12 6.87
C ASN A 282 27.47 0.36 6.54
N ARG A 283 28.51 1.16 6.23
CA ARG A 283 28.33 2.55 5.77
C ARG A 283 28.01 2.57 4.27
N LEU A 284 26.77 2.91 3.93
CA LEU A 284 26.23 2.79 2.57
C LEU A 284 26.70 3.89 1.61
N ASP A 285 27.14 5.04 2.14
CA ASP A 285 27.59 6.19 1.33
C ASP A 285 29.01 6.02 0.76
N TRP A 286 29.67 4.88 1.03
CA TRP A 286 31.01 4.56 0.54
C TRP A 286 30.96 3.46 -0.52
N SER A 287 31.77 3.59 -1.57
CA SER A 287 31.97 2.55 -2.59
C SER A 287 33.47 2.27 -2.75
N PRO A 288 33.98 1.09 -2.32
CA PRO A 288 33.22 0.00 -1.70
C PRO A 288 32.75 0.36 -0.27
N PRO A 289 31.70 -0.32 0.24
CA PRO A 289 31.17 -0.08 1.57
C PRO A 289 32.21 -0.35 2.67
N LYS A 290 32.12 0.40 3.78
CA LYS A 290 33.08 0.30 4.90
C LYS A 290 32.42 -0.21 6.17
N GLU A 291 33.16 -1.02 6.91
CA GLU A 291 32.78 -1.49 8.23
C GLU A 291 32.83 -0.34 9.24
N MET A 292 31.79 -0.26 10.04
CA MET A 292 31.72 0.56 11.24
C MET A 292 31.28 -0.31 12.41
N ILE A 293 31.98 -0.22 13.53
CA ILE A 293 31.64 -0.91 14.76
C ILE A 293 31.20 0.07 15.84
N LEU A 294 30.23 -0.32 16.65
CA LEU A 294 29.79 0.38 17.85
C LEU A 294 30.03 -0.51 19.07
N TYR A 295 30.78 -0.01 20.04
CA TYR A 295 31.11 -0.73 21.26
C TYR A 295 31.09 0.20 22.49
N LYS A 296 31.01 -0.40 23.68
CA LYS A 296 30.99 0.32 24.96
C LYS A 296 32.29 0.08 25.71
N GLU A 297 33.00 1.14 26.04
CA GLU A 297 34.23 1.10 26.84
C GLU A 297 34.14 2.12 27.98
N ASN A 298 34.43 1.69 29.21
CA ASN A 298 34.36 2.55 30.41
C ASN A 298 33.02 3.30 30.58
N GLY A 299 31.91 2.66 30.19
CA GLY A 299 30.56 3.24 30.30
C GLY A 299 30.19 4.22 29.19
N GLN A 300 31.09 4.50 28.24
CA GLN A 300 30.86 5.40 27.11
C GLN A 300 30.80 4.61 25.80
N TRP A 301 30.01 5.10 24.86
CA TRP A 301 29.87 4.52 23.53
C TRP A 301 30.88 5.09 22.55
N TYR A 302 31.45 4.21 21.74
CA TYR A 302 32.42 4.56 20.71
C TYR A 302 32.01 3.94 19.38
N CYS A 303 32.08 4.74 18.32
CA CYS A 303 32.08 4.22 16.96
C CYS A 303 33.50 4.20 16.42
N GLN A 304 33.85 3.17 15.68
CA GLN A 304 35.09 3.09 14.93
C GLN A 304 34.79 2.62 13.51
N THR A 305 35.18 3.42 12.52
CA THR A 305 35.19 2.98 11.12
C THR A 305 36.57 2.44 10.78
N THR A 306 36.67 1.42 9.92
CA THR A 306 37.96 0.84 9.53
C THR A 306 38.94 1.91 9.03
N GLY A 307 40.13 1.95 9.65
CA GLY A 307 41.19 2.90 9.32
C GLY A 307 41.04 4.30 9.95
N GLN A 308 40.06 4.50 10.85
CA GLN A 308 39.89 5.72 11.64
C GLN A 308 40.07 5.43 13.14
N GLU A 309 40.44 6.47 13.89
CA GLU A 309 40.48 6.41 15.36
C GLU A 309 39.06 6.31 15.93
N PRO A 310 38.85 5.61 17.06
CA PRO A 310 37.54 5.53 17.70
C PRO A 310 37.04 6.90 18.16
N GLU A 311 35.77 7.18 17.88
CA GLU A 311 35.12 8.43 18.25
C GLU A 311 34.05 8.20 19.30
N ARG A 312 33.91 9.12 20.25
CA ARG A 312 32.79 9.10 21.20
C ARG A 312 31.50 9.45 20.49
N VAL A 313 30.47 8.64 20.74
CA VAL A 313 29.18 8.77 20.09
C VAL A 313 28.05 8.93 21.09
N LEU A 314 27.12 9.82 20.77
CA LEU A 314 25.83 9.92 21.44
C LEU A 314 24.83 8.98 20.79
N LEU A 315 24.10 8.26 21.65
CA LEU A 315 23.01 7.38 21.27
C LEU A 315 21.68 7.96 21.80
N PRO A 316 20.56 7.75 21.10
CA PRO A 316 19.24 8.10 21.61
C PRO A 316 18.93 7.47 22.97
N GLU A 317 18.23 8.19 23.86
CA GLU A 317 17.96 7.75 25.24
C GLU A 317 17.12 6.46 25.31
N HIS A 318 16.22 6.23 24.34
CA HIS A 318 15.37 5.03 24.26
C HIS A 318 16.13 3.77 23.82
N LEU A 319 17.37 3.93 23.36
CA LEU A 319 18.15 2.84 22.78
C LEU A 319 18.57 1.81 23.82
N GLU A 320 18.73 2.16 25.10
CA GLU A 320 19.06 1.15 26.13
C GLU A 320 17.87 0.25 26.49
N GLU A 321 16.62 0.66 26.22
CA GLU A 321 15.40 -0.05 26.60
C GLU A 321 14.89 -1.00 25.49
N GLU A 322 15.11 -0.66 24.21
CA GLU A 322 14.57 -1.41 23.05
C GLU A 322 15.56 -2.43 22.41
N LYS A 323 16.74 -2.65 23.02
CA LYS A 323 17.86 -3.43 22.43
C LYS A 323 17.55 -4.89 22.05
N GLN A 324 16.62 -5.54 22.73
CA GLN A 324 16.53 -7.01 22.71
C GLN A 324 15.66 -7.59 21.59
N GLU A 325 14.82 -6.81 20.90
CA GLU A 325 13.87 -7.36 19.93
C GLU A 325 14.43 -7.53 18.51
N PHE A 326 15.57 -6.91 18.18
CA PHE A 326 16.07 -6.84 16.78
C PHE A 326 17.55 -7.18 16.59
N GLU A 327 18.31 -7.36 17.67
CA GLU A 327 19.73 -7.73 17.58
C GLU A 327 19.85 -9.22 17.22
N ILE A 328 20.23 -9.48 15.97
CA ILE A 328 20.56 -10.82 15.49
C ILE A 328 22.06 -11.08 15.64
N ASP A 329 22.42 -12.34 15.86
CA ASP A 329 23.81 -12.75 15.84
C ASP A 329 24.34 -12.92 14.41
N LYS A 330 25.66 -13.03 14.28
CA LYS A 330 26.33 -13.16 12.98
C LYS A 330 25.86 -14.39 12.18
N ARG A 331 25.54 -15.49 12.86
CA ARG A 331 25.11 -16.73 12.20
C ARG A 331 23.71 -16.55 11.63
N GLU A 332 22.78 -16.04 12.43
CA GLU A 332 21.43 -15.73 12.01
C GLU A 332 21.41 -14.73 10.84
N TYR A 333 22.25 -13.69 10.89
CA TYR A 333 22.41 -12.75 9.78
C TYR A 333 22.82 -13.43 8.47
N LEU A 334 23.80 -14.34 8.50
CA LEU A 334 24.27 -15.05 7.30
C LEU A 334 23.23 -16.07 6.79
N GLU A 335 22.52 -16.77 7.69
CA GLU A 335 21.43 -17.67 7.32
C GLU A 335 20.28 -16.91 6.63
N GLN A 336 19.89 -15.74 7.16
CA GLN A 336 18.93 -14.86 6.50
C GLN A 336 19.47 -14.32 5.16
N ALA A 337 20.76 -14.01 5.06
CA ALA A 337 21.35 -13.56 3.81
C ALA A 337 21.23 -14.62 2.71
N ILE A 338 21.41 -15.90 3.03
CA ILE A 338 21.23 -17.01 2.09
C ILE A 338 19.74 -17.20 1.74
N GLU A 339 18.87 -17.30 2.74
CA GLU A 339 17.42 -17.53 2.55
C GLU A 339 16.79 -16.44 1.67
N TYR A 340 17.14 -15.18 1.93
CA TYR A 340 16.57 -14.02 1.26
C TYR A 340 17.43 -13.45 0.13
N ARG A 341 18.57 -14.09 -0.20
CA ARG A 341 19.56 -13.60 -1.18
C ARG A 341 19.95 -12.14 -0.98
N ARG A 342 20.33 -11.79 0.25
CA ARG A 342 20.82 -10.44 0.58
C ARG A 342 22.31 -10.35 0.30
N MET A 343 22.74 -9.19 -0.19
CA MET A 343 24.17 -8.92 -0.39
C MET A 343 24.89 -8.76 0.95
N VAL A 344 26.02 -9.44 1.10
CA VAL A 344 26.86 -9.40 2.31
C VAL A 344 28.13 -8.60 2.03
N PRO A 345 28.49 -7.59 2.85
CA PRO A 345 29.71 -6.82 2.65
C PRO A 345 30.97 -7.71 2.72
N TYR A 346 32.00 -7.38 1.94
CA TYR A 346 33.25 -8.19 1.89
C TYR A 346 33.98 -8.30 3.22
N PHE A 347 33.86 -7.30 4.08
CA PHE A 347 34.50 -7.30 5.39
C PHE A 347 33.84 -8.27 6.38
N VAL A 348 32.64 -8.77 6.10
CA VAL A 348 31.99 -9.79 6.94
C VAL A 348 32.65 -11.14 6.67
N GLU A 349 33.40 -11.64 7.66
CA GLU A 349 34.04 -12.94 7.60
C GLU A 349 32.99 -14.07 7.65
N ILE A 350 33.09 -15.04 6.73
CA ILE A 350 32.18 -16.19 6.66
C ILE A 350 32.79 -17.36 7.45
N PRO A 351 32.07 -17.93 8.44
CA PRO A 351 32.47 -19.16 9.12
C PRO A 351 32.66 -20.34 8.16
N SER A 352 33.62 -21.23 8.43
CA SER A 352 33.94 -22.36 7.53
C SER A 352 32.80 -23.37 7.34
N ASP A 353 31.80 -23.37 8.21
CA ASP A 353 30.61 -24.22 8.14
C ASP A 353 29.50 -23.67 7.23
N ILE A 354 29.66 -22.46 6.69
CA ILE A 354 28.75 -21.85 5.72
C ILE A 354 29.40 -21.87 4.33
N ASP A 355 28.64 -22.30 3.31
CA ASP A 355 29.13 -22.32 1.92
C ASP A 355 29.15 -20.89 1.35
N GLU A 356 30.36 -20.35 1.14
CA GLU A 356 30.56 -19.00 0.58
C GLU A 356 29.97 -18.85 -0.83
N SER A 357 29.79 -19.94 -1.59
CA SER A 357 29.19 -19.88 -2.93
C SER A 357 27.68 -19.58 -2.92
N GLU A 358 27.04 -19.71 -1.76
CA GLU A 358 25.62 -19.36 -1.56
C GLU A 358 25.43 -17.89 -1.14
N ILE A 359 26.51 -17.13 -0.93
CA ILE A 359 26.47 -15.74 -0.49
C ILE A 359 26.80 -14.78 -1.65
N ASP A 360 25.87 -13.87 -1.92
CA ASP A 360 26.10 -12.74 -2.82
C ASP A 360 26.89 -11.63 -2.11
N ARG A 361 27.97 -11.12 -2.73
CA ARG A 361 28.83 -10.06 -2.15
C ARG A 361 28.57 -8.70 -2.81
N TYR A 362 28.72 -7.62 -2.04
CA TYR A 362 28.76 -6.25 -2.61
C TYR A 362 30.02 -6.08 -3.46
N GLU A 363 29.91 -5.79 -4.76
CA GLU A 363 31.08 -5.52 -5.65
C GLU A 363 31.97 -4.36 -5.20
#